data_AF-A0A0C2C2E4-F1
#
_entry.id   AF-A0A0C2C2E4-F1
#
_cell.length_a   1.000
_cell.length_b   1.000
_cell.length_c   1.000
_cell.angle_alpha   90.00
_cell.angle_beta   90.00
_cell.angle_gamma   90.00
#
_symmetry.space_group_name_H-M   'P 1'
#
loop_
_entity.id
_entity.type
_entity.pdbx_description
1 polymer ?
#
loop_
_entity_poly.entity_id
_entity_poly.type
_entity_poly.pdbx_seq_one_letter_code
_entity_poly.pdbx_strand_id
1 'polypeptide(L)'
;MCLFQIAVTRQGHTVDKLSPWATYVTRPKETVVYHQVWLLCIQFYNPPERYQFKHPRPSKPESLRIYEAHVGISSWEGKVNSYRAFADDVIPRIARQGIVNLGILSIVIKKAVISLFFLVIPSFLGLADSLSGGYPMYFGLNADTDSLVYLMLANDFLHKKYPQIVTIAEEVSGMPALCRPVDEGGQGFDYRLAMALPDMWIKILKHMKDEDWKINDIVHTLENRRYVSIQLVSFRWGELNVAYAESHDQALVGDKTIAFWLMDKGMIKI
;
A
#
# COMPACT_ATOMS: atom_id res chain seq x y z
N MET A 1 13.80 0.84 -31.65
CA MET A 1 12.70 0.91 -30.66
C MET A 1 11.59 1.74 -31.30
N CYS A 2 10.41 1.17 -31.55
CA CYS A 2 9.30 1.90 -32.15
C CYS A 2 8.45 2.52 -31.03
N LEU A 3 8.32 3.85 -31.06
CA LEU A 3 7.48 4.62 -30.15
C LEU A 3 6.15 4.91 -30.85
N PHE A 4 5.03 4.79 -30.13
CA PHE A 4 3.70 5.04 -30.68
C PHE A 4 2.89 5.92 -29.74
N GLN A 5 1.87 6.60 -30.27
CA GLN A 5 0.85 7.32 -29.53
C GLN A 5 -0.51 7.08 -30.21
N ILE A 6 -1.60 7.14 -29.46
CA ILE A 6 -2.96 7.08 -30.02
C ILE A 6 -3.41 8.50 -30.30
N ALA A 7 -3.55 8.85 -31.57
CA ALA A 7 -4.17 10.10 -31.97
C ALA A 7 -5.68 10.02 -31.73
N VAL A 8 -6.21 10.93 -30.92
CA VAL A 8 -7.65 11.06 -30.65
C VAL A 8 -8.12 12.41 -31.17
N THR A 9 -9.02 12.39 -32.16
CA THR A 9 -9.60 13.61 -32.72
C THR A 9 -10.97 13.88 -32.11
N ARG A 10 -11.17 15.07 -31.54
CA ARG A 10 -12.46 15.55 -31.05
C ARG A 10 -12.66 17.00 -31.47
N GLN A 11 -13.80 17.31 -32.08
CA GLN A 11 -14.15 18.67 -32.53
C GLN A 11 -13.06 19.33 -33.40
N GLY A 12 -12.43 18.57 -34.30
CA GLY A 12 -11.36 19.07 -35.17
C GLY A 12 -9.97 19.18 -34.52
N HIS A 13 -9.85 18.97 -33.22
CA HIS A 13 -8.56 18.93 -32.52
C HIS A 13 -8.08 17.49 -32.35
N THR A 14 -6.88 17.20 -32.83
CA THR A 14 -6.21 15.92 -32.62
C THR A 14 -5.23 16.02 -31.46
N VAL A 15 -5.35 15.12 -30.49
CA VAL A 15 -4.44 15.02 -29.35
C VAL A 15 -3.86 13.61 -29.27
N ASP A 16 -2.55 13.54 -29.04
CA ASP A 16 -1.86 12.27 -28.83
C ASP A 16 -2.01 11.80 -27.39
N LYS A 17 -2.50 10.58 -27.21
CA LYS A 17 -2.73 9.96 -25.91
C LYS A 17 -2.01 8.63 -25.78
N LEU A 18 -1.72 8.27 -24.54
CA LEU A 18 -1.33 6.91 -24.20
C LEU A 18 -2.59 6.03 -24.11
N SER A 19 -2.42 4.76 -24.44
CA SER A 19 -3.45 3.75 -24.33
C SER A 19 -3.70 3.42 -22.87
N PRO A 20 -4.98 3.34 -22.44
CA PRO A 20 -5.33 2.83 -21.11
C PRO A 20 -4.84 1.40 -20.84
N TRP A 21 -4.47 0.68 -21.90
CA TRP A 21 -4.02 -0.72 -21.86
C TRP A 21 -2.52 -0.88 -22.12
N ALA A 22 -1.75 0.22 -22.18
CA ALA A 22 -0.32 0.17 -22.43
C ALA A 22 0.39 -0.68 -21.35
N THR A 23 1.12 -1.70 -21.78
CA THR A 23 1.85 -2.61 -20.88
C THR A 23 3.22 -2.08 -20.49
N TYR A 24 3.77 -1.16 -21.27
CA TYR A 24 5.07 -0.53 -21.04
C TYR A 24 5.11 0.87 -21.63
N VAL A 25 5.63 1.81 -20.83
CA VAL A 25 5.81 3.22 -21.20
C VAL A 25 7.22 3.63 -20.83
N THR A 26 7.84 4.45 -21.66
CA THR A 26 9.18 4.98 -21.42
C THR A 26 9.22 6.46 -21.71
N ARG A 27 10.00 7.18 -20.92
CA ARG A 27 10.36 8.57 -21.20
C ARG A 27 11.75 8.61 -21.83
N PRO A 28 11.89 9.00 -23.11
CA PRO A 28 13.19 9.35 -23.69
C PRO A 28 13.92 10.41 -22.85
N LYS A 29 15.25 10.50 -22.96
CA LYS A 29 16.01 11.47 -22.14
C LYS A 29 15.83 12.91 -22.63
N GLU A 30 15.46 13.05 -23.89
CA GLU A 30 15.36 14.29 -24.64
C GLU A 30 13.97 14.93 -24.51
N THR A 31 12.98 14.21 -23.97
CA THR A 31 11.59 14.69 -23.86
C THR A 31 11.05 14.55 -22.43
N VAL A 32 10.12 15.44 -22.09
CA VAL A 32 9.31 15.31 -20.87
C VAL A 32 8.07 14.44 -21.08
N VAL A 33 7.72 14.17 -22.35
CA VAL A 33 6.55 13.40 -22.75
C VAL A 33 6.86 11.90 -22.68
N TYR A 34 5.99 11.16 -22.01
CA TYR A 34 6.05 9.70 -22.01
C TYR A 34 5.53 9.16 -23.34
N HIS A 35 6.26 8.18 -23.88
CA HIS A 35 5.83 7.46 -25.07
C HIS A 35 5.46 6.04 -24.68
N GLN A 36 4.33 5.57 -25.19
CA GLN A 36 3.96 4.16 -25.04
C GLN A 36 4.72 3.33 -26.07
N VAL A 37 5.00 2.10 -25.68
CA VAL A 37 5.43 1.05 -26.59
C VAL A 37 4.19 0.19 -26.84
N TRP A 38 3.53 0.36 -28.00
CA TRP A 38 2.22 -0.25 -28.27
C TRP A 38 2.27 -1.62 -28.98
N LEU A 39 1.15 -2.35 -28.85
CA LEU A 39 0.92 -3.79 -29.04
C LEU A 39 1.35 -4.43 -30.38
N LEU A 40 1.49 -3.71 -31.48
CA LEU A 40 2.03 -4.30 -32.72
C LEU A 40 3.52 -4.67 -32.59
N CYS A 41 4.25 -4.04 -31.67
CA CYS A 41 5.57 -4.48 -31.25
C CYS A 41 5.56 -5.53 -30.12
N ILE A 42 4.41 -6.04 -29.63
CA ILE A 42 4.36 -7.14 -28.63
C ILE A 42 4.53 -8.52 -29.27
N GLN A 43 4.51 -8.65 -30.60
CA GLN A 43 5.26 -9.75 -31.22
C GLN A 43 6.77 -9.67 -30.91
N PHE A 44 7.30 -8.53 -30.45
CA PHE A 44 8.73 -8.30 -30.19
C PHE A 44 9.13 -7.72 -28.80
N TYR A 45 8.21 -7.33 -27.90
CA TYR A 45 8.43 -7.57 -26.44
C TYR A 45 8.01 -9.00 -26.08
N ASN A 46 8.25 -9.89 -27.02
CA ASN A 46 8.67 -11.23 -26.76
C ASN A 46 10.20 -11.16 -26.65
N PRO A 47 10.78 -10.85 -25.47
CA PRO A 47 12.20 -11.08 -25.31
C PRO A 47 12.46 -12.52 -25.77
N PRO A 48 13.52 -12.79 -26.54
CA PRO A 48 13.77 -14.13 -27.09
C PRO A 48 13.71 -15.17 -25.96
N GLU A 49 14.07 -14.75 -24.74
CA GLU A 49 13.87 -15.50 -23.51
C GLU A 49 12.93 -14.74 -22.55
N ARG A 50 11.75 -15.31 -22.30
CA ARG A 50 10.88 -14.87 -21.21
C ARG A 50 11.37 -15.44 -19.89
N TYR A 51 11.35 -14.61 -18.85
CA TYR A 51 11.66 -15.09 -17.51
C TYR A 51 10.67 -16.17 -17.09
N GLN A 52 11.18 -17.37 -16.82
CA GLN A 52 10.40 -18.46 -16.25
C GLN A 52 10.55 -18.44 -14.73
N PHE A 53 9.42 -18.41 -14.02
CA PHE A 53 9.43 -18.48 -12.56
C PHE A 53 10.04 -19.80 -12.10
N LYS A 54 11.15 -19.72 -11.36
CA LYS A 54 11.89 -20.89 -10.88
C LYS A 54 11.39 -21.43 -9.54
N HIS A 55 10.69 -20.60 -8.77
CA HIS A 55 10.27 -20.91 -7.41
C HIS A 55 8.74 -20.80 -7.27
N PRO A 56 8.10 -21.70 -6.52
CA PRO A 56 6.68 -21.56 -6.17
C PRO A 56 6.48 -20.39 -5.21
N ARG A 57 5.23 -19.96 -5.06
CA ARG A 57 4.86 -18.96 -4.05
C ARG A 57 5.02 -19.55 -2.65
N PRO A 58 5.58 -18.81 -1.67
CA PRO A 58 5.58 -19.23 -0.28
C PRO A 58 4.16 -19.44 0.25
N SER A 59 4.01 -20.27 1.29
CA SER A 59 2.75 -20.42 1.99
C SER A 59 2.38 -19.17 2.77
N LYS A 60 1.08 -18.89 2.95
CA LYS A 60 0.61 -17.80 3.82
C LYS A 60 1.17 -17.99 5.24
N PRO A 61 1.94 -17.02 5.79
CA PRO A 61 2.47 -17.13 7.15
C PRO A 61 1.35 -16.92 8.19
N GLU A 62 1.56 -17.42 9.40
CA GLU A 62 0.64 -17.20 10.53
C GLU A 62 0.55 -15.73 10.93
N SER A 63 1.68 -15.01 10.89
CA SER A 63 1.77 -13.58 11.19
C SER A 63 2.55 -12.83 10.11
N LEU A 64 2.07 -11.64 9.77
CA LEU A 64 2.72 -10.78 8.77
C LEU A 64 3.79 -9.91 9.42
N ARG A 65 5.04 -10.16 9.02
CA ARG A 65 6.15 -9.21 9.17
C ARG A 65 6.44 -8.64 7.78
N ILE A 66 6.18 -7.35 7.59
CA ILE A 66 6.22 -6.69 6.29
C ILE A 66 7.39 -5.70 6.29
N TYR A 67 8.28 -5.83 5.30
CA TYR A 67 9.25 -4.79 4.98
C TYR A 67 8.68 -3.90 3.87
N GLU A 68 8.37 -2.65 4.15
CA GLU A 68 7.94 -1.69 3.14
C GLU A 68 9.16 -1.15 2.38
N ALA A 69 9.13 -1.20 1.04
CA ALA A 69 10.26 -0.79 0.21
C ALA A 69 9.85 -0.04 -1.05
N HIS A 70 10.68 0.93 -1.43
CA HIS A 70 10.62 1.61 -2.72
C HIS A 70 11.88 1.32 -3.55
N VAL A 71 11.71 0.62 -4.67
CA VAL A 71 12.84 0.16 -5.51
C VAL A 71 13.72 1.33 -5.94
N GLY A 72 13.15 2.43 -6.43
CA GLY A 72 13.93 3.54 -7.00
C GLY A 72 14.88 4.25 -6.04
N ILE A 73 14.66 4.22 -4.72
CA ILE A 73 15.46 4.93 -3.71
C ILE A 73 16.26 3.98 -2.82
N SER A 74 16.34 2.71 -3.23
CA SER A 74 16.95 1.64 -2.44
C SER A 74 18.47 1.54 -2.57
N SER A 75 19.11 2.49 -3.26
CA SER A 75 20.56 2.57 -3.42
C SER A 75 21.10 3.81 -2.71
N TRP A 76 22.36 3.74 -2.26
CA TRP A 76 23.11 4.89 -1.75
C TRP A 76 23.59 5.82 -2.86
N GLU A 77 23.64 5.33 -4.10
CA GLU A 77 23.97 6.15 -5.25
C GLU A 77 22.78 7.05 -5.53
N GLY A 78 22.97 8.38 -5.59
CA GLY A 78 21.93 9.38 -5.84
C GLY A 78 21.30 9.30 -7.24
N LYS A 79 20.76 8.13 -7.58
CA LYS A 79 20.17 7.74 -8.87
C LYS A 79 18.99 6.82 -8.62
N VAL A 80 18.10 6.70 -9.61
CA VAL A 80 16.99 5.73 -9.55
C VAL A 80 17.57 4.32 -9.66
N ASN A 81 17.39 3.51 -8.62
CA ASN A 81 17.90 2.14 -8.60
C ASN A 81 17.08 1.20 -9.51
N SER A 82 17.68 0.06 -9.89
CA SER A 82 17.07 -0.94 -10.77
C SER A 82 16.43 -2.09 -9.98
N TYR A 83 15.44 -2.75 -10.59
CA TYR A 83 14.83 -3.97 -10.02
C TYR A 83 15.85 -5.09 -9.79
N ARG A 84 16.88 -5.21 -10.63
CA ARG A 84 17.90 -6.27 -10.50
C ARG A 84 18.81 -6.00 -9.30
N ALA A 85 19.30 -4.77 -9.18
CA ALA A 85 20.10 -4.36 -8.03
C ALA A 85 19.31 -4.50 -6.72
N PHE A 86 18.03 -4.10 -6.71
CA PHE A 86 17.16 -4.34 -5.55
C PHE A 86 17.06 -5.84 -5.19
N ALA A 87 16.92 -6.70 -6.20
CA ALA A 87 16.84 -8.15 -6.00
C ALA A 87 18.15 -8.76 -5.48
N ASP A 88 19.30 -8.27 -5.93
CA ASP A 88 20.61 -8.81 -5.57
C ASP A 88 21.13 -8.27 -4.24
N ASP A 89 20.88 -6.99 -3.93
CA ASP A 89 21.49 -6.30 -2.79
C ASP A 89 20.53 -6.17 -1.59
N VAL A 90 19.24 -5.89 -1.86
CA VAL A 90 18.27 -5.51 -0.81
C VAL A 90 17.48 -6.73 -0.32
N ILE A 91 17.02 -7.60 -1.21
CA ILE A 91 16.26 -8.81 -0.81
C ILE A 91 17.06 -9.70 0.16
N PRO A 92 18.36 -10.00 -0.04
CA PRO A 92 19.12 -10.79 0.93
C PRO A 92 19.30 -10.10 2.28
N ARG A 93 19.29 -8.76 2.32
CA ARG A 93 19.31 -7.99 3.58
C ARG A 93 17.99 -8.16 4.34
N ILE A 94 16.85 -8.06 3.64
CA ILE A 94 15.52 -8.27 4.23
C ILE A 94 15.40 -9.69 4.79
N ALA A 95 15.85 -10.70 4.03
CA ALA A 95 15.83 -12.09 4.46
C ALA A 95 16.67 -12.32 5.75
N ARG A 96 17.85 -11.70 5.86
CA ARG A 96 18.70 -11.79 7.06
C ARG A 96 18.09 -11.18 8.32
N GLN A 97 17.16 -10.24 8.17
CA GLN A 97 16.44 -9.64 9.31
C GLN A 97 15.30 -10.53 9.83
N GLY A 98 15.07 -11.70 9.24
CA GLY A 98 13.98 -12.61 9.62
C GLY A 98 12.60 -12.10 9.18
N ILE A 99 12.56 -11.16 8.25
CA ILE A 99 11.32 -10.63 7.68
C ILE A 99 10.87 -11.54 6.53
N VAL A 100 9.62 -11.98 6.60
CA VAL A 100 9.07 -13.03 5.71
C VAL A 100 8.32 -12.43 4.53
N ASN A 101 7.78 -11.22 4.65
CA ASN A 101 6.95 -10.59 3.62
C ASN A 101 7.54 -9.24 3.20
N LEU A 102 7.46 -8.97 1.90
CA LEU A 102 7.93 -7.73 1.30
C LEU A 102 6.73 -6.95 0.75
N GLY A 103 6.51 -5.73 1.25
CA GLY A 103 5.59 -4.77 0.67
C GLY A 103 6.34 -3.84 -0.28
N ILE A 104 5.92 -3.76 -1.54
CA ILE A 104 6.58 -2.91 -2.54
C ILE A 104 5.62 -1.77 -2.92
N LEU A 105 5.99 -0.54 -2.59
CA LEU A 105 5.12 0.63 -2.68
C LEU A 105 4.93 1.15 -4.12
N SER A 106 5.96 1.02 -4.97
CA SER A 106 5.96 1.59 -6.34
C SER A 106 6.06 0.55 -7.44
N ILE A 107 5.10 -0.37 -7.51
CA ILE A 107 4.87 -1.22 -8.69
C ILE A 107 3.60 -0.73 -9.40
N VAL A 108 3.64 0.48 -9.96
CA VAL A 108 2.65 0.88 -10.97
C VAL A 108 3.39 1.03 -12.29
N ILE A 109 3.42 -0.08 -13.03
CA ILE A 109 3.54 -0.27 -14.49
C ILE A 109 3.93 -1.75 -14.64
N LYS A 110 3.00 -2.67 -14.34
CA LYS A 110 2.98 -4.05 -14.82
C LYS A 110 1.67 -4.69 -14.37
N LYS A 111 0.83 -5.07 -15.32
CA LYS A 111 -0.27 -6.00 -15.05
C LYS A 111 0.31 -7.26 -14.40
N ALA A 112 -0.37 -7.70 -13.34
CA ALA A 112 -0.38 -9.05 -12.77
C ALA A 112 0.84 -9.47 -11.90
N VAL A 113 0.54 -9.47 -10.59
CA VAL A 113 1.00 -10.43 -9.56
C VAL A 113 2.47 -10.29 -9.12
N ILE A 114 2.66 -9.63 -7.98
CA ILE A 114 3.43 -10.11 -6.82
C ILE A 114 2.78 -9.50 -5.55
N SER A 115 2.76 -10.32 -4.50
CA SER A 115 2.05 -10.21 -3.22
C SER A 115 2.33 -8.94 -2.41
N LEU A 116 1.52 -7.90 -2.59
CA LEU A 116 0.88 -7.05 -1.56
C LEU A 116 0.13 -5.96 -2.34
N PHE A 117 -1.19 -6.07 -2.49
CA PHE A 117 -1.97 -4.99 -3.08
C PHE A 117 -2.15 -3.92 -2.00
N PHE A 118 -1.34 -2.86 -2.06
CA PHE A 118 -1.68 -1.60 -1.41
C PHE A 118 -2.73 -0.93 -2.29
N LEU A 119 -3.98 -0.93 -1.82
CA LEU A 119 -4.96 -0.03 -2.36
C LEU A 119 -5.03 1.16 -1.40
N VAL A 120 -4.41 2.27 -1.80
CA VAL A 120 -4.66 3.57 -1.16
C VAL A 120 -6.12 3.88 -1.47
N ILE A 121 -6.97 3.74 -0.46
CA ILE A 121 -8.37 4.13 -0.55
C ILE A 121 -8.42 5.57 -0.06
N PRO A 122 -8.53 6.60 -0.94
CA PRO A 122 -8.94 7.90 -0.45
C PRO A 122 -10.29 7.70 0.22
N SER A 123 -10.38 8.08 1.50
CA SER A 123 -11.54 7.87 2.37
C SER A 123 -12.85 7.89 1.58
N PHE A 124 -13.65 6.82 1.68
CA PHE A 124 -14.99 6.74 1.08
C PHE A 124 -15.99 7.75 1.65
N LEU A 125 -15.53 8.63 2.54
CA LEU A 125 -16.25 9.78 3.05
C LEU A 125 -16.02 10.95 2.11
N GLY A 126 -17.11 11.51 1.58
CA GLY A 126 -17.08 12.77 0.85
C GLY A 126 -16.29 13.86 1.62
N LEU A 127 -15.59 14.70 0.87
CA LEU A 127 -14.67 15.78 1.26
C LEU A 127 -15.17 16.83 2.29
N ALA A 128 -16.34 16.65 2.92
CA ALA A 128 -17.04 17.70 3.64
C ALA A 128 -17.40 17.38 5.11
N ASP A 129 -17.11 16.19 5.62
CA ASP A 129 -17.54 15.80 6.96
C ASP A 129 -16.39 15.76 7.98
N SER A 130 -16.56 16.49 9.08
CA SER A 130 -15.65 16.43 10.23
C SER A 130 -15.55 14.98 10.74
N LEU A 131 -14.34 14.47 10.96
CA LEU A 131 -14.06 13.14 11.55
C LEU A 131 -14.42 13.11 13.06
N SER A 132 -15.63 13.56 13.42
CA SER A 132 -16.11 13.72 14.80
C SER A 132 -16.59 12.41 15.45
N GLY A 133 -16.59 11.31 14.69
CA GLY A 133 -16.90 9.95 15.17
C GLY A 133 -18.39 9.62 15.17
N GLY A 134 -18.72 8.34 14.90
CA GLY A 134 -20.08 7.81 14.93
C GLY A 134 -20.42 6.91 13.73
N TYR A 135 -21.24 5.88 13.95
CA TYR A 135 -21.68 4.95 12.90
C TYR A 135 -22.40 5.58 11.70
N PRO A 136 -23.24 6.63 11.87
CA PRO A 136 -23.89 7.31 10.75
C PRO A 136 -22.94 7.91 9.72
N MET A 137 -21.69 8.20 10.11
CA MET A 137 -20.66 8.73 9.20
C MET A 137 -20.20 7.69 8.18
N TYR A 138 -20.18 6.41 8.55
CA TYR A 138 -19.76 5.32 7.66
C TYR A 138 -20.87 4.84 6.73
N PHE A 139 -22.13 4.98 7.14
CA PHE A 139 -23.30 4.40 6.47
C PHE A 139 -24.30 5.46 5.99
N GLY A 140 -23.84 6.67 5.70
CA GLY A 140 -24.65 7.75 5.17
C GLY A 140 -24.74 7.75 3.64
N LEU A 141 -25.55 8.66 3.09
CA LEU A 141 -25.64 8.91 1.64
C LEU A 141 -24.32 9.39 1.02
N ASN A 142 -23.37 9.81 1.86
CA ASN A 142 -22.03 10.23 1.45
C ASN A 142 -21.09 9.03 1.18
N ALA A 143 -21.49 7.81 1.54
CA ALA A 143 -20.70 6.62 1.26
C ALA A 143 -20.77 6.26 -0.23
N ASP A 144 -19.61 6.17 -0.88
CA ASP A 144 -19.51 5.75 -2.29
C ASP A 144 -19.77 4.25 -2.43
N THR A 145 -21.03 3.90 -2.69
CA THR A 145 -21.46 2.52 -2.85
C THR A 145 -20.83 1.83 -4.05
N ASP A 146 -20.54 2.57 -5.13
CA ASP A 146 -19.97 2.00 -6.35
C ASP A 146 -18.54 1.52 -6.09
N SER A 147 -17.77 2.33 -5.38
CA SER A 147 -16.42 1.95 -4.97
C SER A 147 -16.43 0.79 -3.96
N LEU A 148 -17.35 0.78 -2.99
CA LEU A 148 -17.48 -0.33 -2.04
C LEU A 148 -17.80 -1.65 -2.77
N VAL A 149 -18.74 -1.63 -3.71
CA VAL A 149 -19.09 -2.81 -4.53
C VAL A 149 -17.89 -3.27 -5.37
N TYR A 150 -17.15 -2.34 -5.97
CA TYR A 150 -15.92 -2.68 -6.70
C TYR A 150 -14.92 -3.41 -5.81
N LEU A 151 -14.69 -2.94 -4.57
CA LEU A 151 -13.76 -3.58 -3.65
C LEU A 151 -14.24 -4.96 -3.19
N MET A 152 -15.52 -5.11 -2.89
CA MET A 152 -16.11 -6.41 -2.55
C MET A 152 -15.90 -7.41 -3.69
N LEU A 153 -16.20 -7.01 -4.93
CA LEU A 153 -16.00 -7.85 -6.11
C LEU A 153 -14.51 -8.18 -6.35
N ALA A 154 -13.62 -7.20 -6.17
CA ALA A 154 -12.18 -7.40 -6.31
C ALA A 154 -11.65 -8.39 -5.27
N ASN A 155 -12.00 -8.21 -3.99
CA ASN A 155 -11.58 -9.11 -2.91
C ASN A 155 -12.17 -10.51 -3.08
N ASP A 156 -13.45 -10.64 -3.41
CA ASP A 156 -14.08 -11.94 -3.67
C ASP A 156 -13.38 -12.69 -4.83
N PHE A 157 -13.13 -12.00 -5.95
CA PHE A 157 -12.41 -12.57 -7.08
C PHE A 157 -10.98 -13.00 -6.72
N LEU A 158 -10.24 -12.14 -6.00
CA LEU A 158 -8.86 -12.40 -5.63
C LEU A 158 -8.74 -13.61 -4.70
N HIS A 159 -9.59 -13.72 -3.67
CA HIS A 159 -9.57 -14.83 -2.73
C HIS A 159 -10.02 -16.15 -3.37
N LYS A 160 -10.99 -16.11 -4.29
CA LYS A 160 -11.39 -17.30 -5.06
C LYS A 160 -10.28 -17.80 -5.99
N LYS A 161 -9.59 -16.87 -6.66
CA LYS A 161 -8.55 -17.22 -7.63
C LYS A 161 -7.20 -17.56 -6.98
N TYR A 162 -6.87 -16.90 -5.88
CA TYR A 162 -5.61 -17.04 -5.15
C TYR A 162 -5.90 -17.18 -3.65
N PRO A 163 -6.21 -18.39 -3.15
CA PRO A 163 -6.62 -18.58 -1.75
C PRO A 163 -5.58 -18.16 -0.70
N GLN A 164 -4.31 -18.03 -1.10
CA GLN A 164 -3.21 -17.62 -0.22
C GLN A 164 -2.86 -16.13 -0.35
N ILE A 165 -3.64 -15.36 -1.13
CA ILE A 165 -3.41 -13.92 -1.23
C ILE A 165 -3.69 -13.25 0.11
N VAL A 166 -3.03 -12.11 0.31
CA VAL A 166 -3.29 -11.18 1.40
C VAL A 166 -3.62 -9.84 0.77
N THR A 167 -4.78 -9.28 1.11
CA THR A 167 -5.16 -7.91 0.75
C THR A 167 -5.16 -7.03 2.00
N ILE A 168 -4.54 -5.85 1.89
CA ILE A 168 -4.40 -4.90 3.00
C ILE A 168 -5.05 -3.59 2.59
N ALA A 169 -5.96 -3.09 3.42
CA ALA A 169 -6.57 -1.78 3.23
C ALA A 169 -5.76 -0.70 3.95
N GLU A 170 -5.40 0.34 3.20
CA GLU A 170 -4.92 1.60 3.74
C GLU A 170 -6.10 2.55 3.87
N GLU A 171 -6.63 2.68 5.08
CA GLU A 171 -7.92 3.32 5.34
C GLU A 171 -7.90 3.94 6.75
N VAL A 172 -8.02 5.28 6.80
CA VAL A 172 -7.84 6.09 8.02
C VAL A 172 -9.10 6.18 8.88
N SER A 173 -10.29 6.17 8.27
CA SER A 173 -11.55 6.52 8.95
C SER A 173 -11.99 5.52 10.03
N GLY A 174 -11.53 4.27 9.98
CA GLY A 174 -11.94 3.25 10.92
C GLY A 174 -13.20 2.49 10.50
N MET A 175 -13.48 2.41 9.19
CA MET A 175 -14.73 1.87 8.66
C MET A 175 -14.99 0.45 9.20
N PRO A 176 -16.16 0.19 9.83
CA PRO A 176 -16.53 -1.14 10.31
C PRO A 176 -16.72 -2.13 9.15
N ALA A 177 -16.44 -3.42 9.41
CA ALA A 177 -16.58 -4.53 8.48
C ALA A 177 -15.66 -4.49 7.25
N LEU A 178 -14.68 -3.59 7.23
CA LEU A 178 -13.68 -3.49 6.15
C LEU A 178 -12.90 -4.79 5.99
N CYS A 179 -12.47 -5.39 7.10
CA CYS A 179 -11.70 -6.64 7.11
C CYS A 179 -12.57 -7.87 7.44
N ARG A 180 -13.86 -7.82 7.14
CA ARG A 180 -14.77 -8.99 7.24
C ARG A 180 -15.00 -9.61 5.87
N PRO A 181 -15.23 -10.93 5.78
CA PRO A 181 -15.53 -11.60 4.52
C PRO A 181 -16.73 -10.98 3.80
N VAL A 182 -16.69 -11.01 2.46
CA VAL A 182 -17.78 -10.51 1.61
C VAL A 182 -19.10 -11.26 1.87
N ASP A 183 -19.02 -12.57 2.13
CA ASP A 183 -20.18 -13.41 2.47
C ASP A 183 -20.86 -13.01 3.80
N GLU A 184 -20.16 -12.30 4.68
CA GLU A 184 -20.72 -11.75 5.92
C GLU A 184 -21.23 -10.30 5.76
N GLY A 185 -21.15 -9.73 4.55
CA GLY A 185 -21.45 -8.33 4.28
C GLY A 185 -20.30 -7.36 4.54
N GLY A 186 -19.07 -7.86 4.68
CA GLY A 186 -17.85 -7.04 4.76
C GLY A 186 -17.25 -6.70 3.40
N GLN A 187 -16.13 -5.98 3.40
CA GLN A 187 -15.43 -5.60 2.15
C GLN A 187 -14.39 -6.63 1.69
N GLY A 188 -14.05 -7.61 2.52
CA GLY A 188 -13.21 -8.74 2.15
C GLY A 188 -11.70 -8.52 2.24
N PHE A 189 -11.21 -7.48 2.93
CA PHE A 189 -9.77 -7.34 3.19
C PHE A 189 -9.31 -8.27 4.31
N ASP A 190 -8.07 -8.76 4.26
CA ASP A 190 -7.49 -9.55 5.36
C ASP A 190 -7.03 -8.65 6.52
N TYR A 191 -6.40 -7.50 6.21
CA TYR A 191 -5.84 -6.59 7.19
C TYR A 191 -6.16 -5.13 6.85
N ARG A 192 -6.08 -4.26 7.87
CA ARG A 192 -6.01 -2.80 7.71
C ARG A 192 -4.75 -2.23 8.35
N LEU A 193 -4.29 -1.08 7.88
CA LEU A 193 -3.19 -0.35 8.48
C LEU A 193 -3.63 0.36 9.78
N ALA A 194 -2.85 0.24 10.86
CA ALA A 194 -3.09 0.93 12.12
C ALA A 194 -2.53 2.36 12.08
N MET A 195 -3.15 3.23 11.28
CA MET A 195 -2.62 4.55 10.92
C MET A 195 -2.58 5.56 12.08
N ALA A 196 -3.27 5.29 13.20
CA ALA A 196 -3.22 6.15 14.39
C ALA A 196 -1.94 6.00 15.23
N LEU A 197 -1.20 4.89 15.07
CA LEU A 197 -0.02 4.60 15.88
C LEU A 197 1.16 5.55 15.61
N PRO A 198 1.51 5.87 14.35
CA PRO A 198 2.56 6.83 14.06
C PRO A 198 2.25 8.24 14.59
N ASP A 199 1.01 8.70 14.47
CA ASP A 199 0.58 10.02 14.99
C ASP A 199 0.73 10.12 16.50
N MET A 200 0.44 9.03 17.22
CA MET A 200 0.68 8.94 18.66
C MET A 200 2.16 9.14 18.98
N TRP A 201 3.07 8.43 18.29
CA TRP A 201 4.51 8.56 18.52
C TRP A 201 5.02 9.97 18.20
N ILE A 202 4.60 10.57 17.07
CA ILE A 202 4.96 11.96 16.76
C ILE A 202 4.49 12.91 17.86
N LYS A 203 3.23 12.80 18.29
CA LYS A 203 2.66 13.68 19.32
C LYS A 203 3.45 13.60 20.62
N ILE A 204 3.80 12.40 21.05
CA ILE A 204 4.60 12.16 22.26
C ILE A 204 5.98 12.79 22.10
N LEU A 205 6.70 12.47 21.02
CA LEU A 205 8.08 12.93 20.80
C LEU A 205 8.19 14.45 20.57
N LYS A 206 7.14 15.08 20.03
CA LYS A 206 7.15 16.50 19.68
C LYS A 206 6.67 17.41 20.81
N HIS A 207 5.76 16.93 21.66
CA HIS A 207 5.01 17.79 22.59
C HIS A 207 5.11 17.37 24.05
N MET A 208 5.73 16.24 24.39
CA MET A 208 5.78 15.73 25.75
C MET A 208 7.23 15.44 26.15
N LYS A 209 7.57 15.74 27.42
CA LYS A 209 8.81 15.24 28.01
C LYS A 209 8.63 13.79 28.45
N ASP A 210 9.74 13.05 28.56
CA ASP A 210 9.73 11.63 28.91
C ASP A 210 8.98 11.33 30.22
N GLU A 211 9.05 12.23 31.20
CA GLU A 211 8.37 12.06 32.49
C GLU A 211 6.84 12.22 32.41
N ASP A 212 6.35 12.92 31.38
CA ASP A 212 4.93 13.22 31.17
C ASP A 212 4.22 12.13 30.34
N TRP A 213 4.92 11.05 29.98
CA TRP A 213 4.36 9.99 29.14
C TRP A 213 3.30 9.20 29.90
N LYS A 214 2.04 9.34 29.45
CA LYS A 214 0.91 8.60 30.00
C LYS A 214 0.85 7.20 29.40
N ILE A 215 1.46 6.24 30.10
CA ILE A 215 1.48 4.82 29.67
C ILE A 215 0.08 4.28 29.36
N ASN A 216 -0.93 4.68 30.13
CA ASN A 216 -2.31 4.26 29.89
C ASN A 216 -2.83 4.70 28.50
N ASP A 217 -2.51 5.93 28.07
CA ASP A 217 -2.93 6.44 26.77
C ASP A 217 -2.21 5.71 25.62
N ILE A 218 -0.94 5.34 25.84
CA ILE A 218 -0.14 4.56 24.88
C ILE A 218 -0.72 3.16 24.73
N VAL A 219 -0.95 2.45 25.84
CA VAL A 219 -1.54 1.11 25.84
C VAL A 219 -2.92 1.14 25.21
N HIS A 220 -3.77 2.09 25.62
CA HIS A 220 -5.08 2.27 25.02
C HIS A 220 -4.98 2.46 23.50
N THR A 221 -4.08 3.30 23.00
CA THR A 221 -3.95 3.53 21.55
C THR A 221 -3.42 2.31 20.80
N LEU A 222 -2.48 1.56 21.38
CA LEU A 222 -1.95 0.32 20.81
C LEU A 222 -3.01 -0.79 20.75
N GLU A 223 -3.87 -0.85 21.76
CA GLU A 223 -4.91 -1.86 21.91
C GLU A 223 -6.24 -1.45 21.28
N ASN A 224 -6.55 -0.16 21.10
CA ASN A 224 -7.83 0.34 20.61
C ASN A 224 -8.07 -0.06 19.15
N ARG A 225 -8.53 -1.29 18.99
CA ARG A 225 -8.82 -1.98 17.74
C ARG A 225 -10.18 -2.63 17.88
N ARG A 226 -10.81 -2.93 16.75
CA ARG A 226 -12.13 -3.58 16.75
C ARG A 226 -11.97 -5.04 17.19
N TYR A 227 -12.10 -5.28 18.50
CA TYR A 227 -12.12 -6.62 19.07
C TYR A 227 -13.48 -7.28 18.95
N VAL A 228 -13.42 -8.61 19.00
CA VAL A 228 -14.52 -9.56 19.11
C VAL A 228 -15.41 -9.24 20.31
N SER A 229 -16.73 -9.21 20.12
CA SER A 229 -17.65 -9.40 21.23
C SER A 229 -17.76 -10.89 21.54
N ILE A 230 -17.52 -11.28 22.80
CA ILE A 230 -17.88 -12.62 23.29
C ILE A 230 -19.41 -12.65 23.32
N GLN A 231 -20.02 -13.16 22.26
CA GLN A 231 -21.35 -13.75 22.35
C GLN A 231 -21.20 -15.27 22.30
N LEU A 232 -21.77 -15.90 23.33
CA LEU A 232 -21.86 -17.34 23.49
C LEU A 232 -22.24 -17.97 22.13
N VAL A 233 -21.49 -19.00 21.72
CA VAL A 233 -21.71 -19.86 20.54
C VAL A 233 -20.99 -19.50 19.21
N SER A 234 -20.13 -18.47 19.12
CA SER A 234 -19.19 -18.39 17.98
C SER A 234 -17.94 -17.54 18.24
N PHE A 235 -16.76 -18.16 18.18
CA PHE A 235 -15.46 -17.48 18.12
C PHE A 235 -15.35 -16.73 16.78
N ARG A 236 -15.78 -15.47 16.73
CA ARG A 236 -15.75 -14.66 15.51
C ARG A 236 -14.55 -13.72 15.59
N TRP A 237 -13.43 -14.08 14.98
CA TRP A 237 -12.16 -13.34 14.97
C TRP A 237 -12.34 -11.85 14.65
N GLY A 238 -11.66 -10.95 15.36
CA GLY A 238 -11.75 -9.50 15.16
C GLY A 238 -11.16 -9.06 13.82
N GLU A 239 -11.21 -7.75 13.53
CA GLU A 239 -10.51 -7.21 12.34
C GLU A 239 -9.01 -7.17 12.60
N LEU A 240 -8.21 -7.75 11.71
CA LEU A 240 -6.75 -7.79 11.85
C LEU A 240 -6.12 -6.48 11.38
N ASN A 241 -5.10 -6.05 12.11
CA ASN A 241 -4.39 -4.80 11.80
C ASN A 241 -2.88 -5.05 11.63
N VAL A 242 -2.27 -4.36 10.68
CA VAL A 242 -0.81 -4.22 10.58
C VAL A 242 -0.39 -2.98 11.37
N ALA A 243 0.43 -3.18 12.39
CA ALA A 243 0.97 -2.10 13.21
C ALA A 243 2.36 -1.70 12.72
N TYR A 244 2.64 -0.40 12.75
CA TYR A 244 3.93 0.20 12.42
C TYR A 244 4.11 1.46 13.28
N ALA A 245 5.37 1.75 13.64
CA ALA A 245 5.69 2.89 14.50
C ALA A 245 5.88 4.19 13.71
N GLU A 246 6.38 4.09 12.48
CA GLU A 246 6.60 5.18 11.53
C GLU A 246 6.25 4.71 10.11
N SER A 247 5.92 5.65 9.22
CA SER A 247 5.55 5.36 7.82
C SER A 247 6.32 6.21 6.82
N HIS A 248 6.23 5.82 5.55
CA HIS A 248 6.79 6.61 4.44
C HIS A 248 6.13 7.99 4.29
N ASP A 249 4.87 8.17 4.69
CA ASP A 249 4.18 9.48 4.64
C ASP A 249 4.91 10.53 5.47
N GLN A 250 5.40 10.15 6.65
CA GLN A 250 6.16 11.05 7.54
C GLN A 250 7.42 11.57 6.85
N ALA A 251 8.06 10.74 6.01
CA ALA A 251 9.22 11.14 5.22
C ALA A 251 8.85 12.09 4.05
N LEU A 252 7.60 12.08 3.57
CA LEU A 252 7.14 12.91 2.46
C LEU A 252 6.59 14.27 2.91
N VAL A 253 5.86 14.33 4.03
CA VAL A 253 5.23 15.57 4.53
C VAL A 253 6.21 16.51 5.26
N GLY A 254 7.51 16.16 5.25
CA GLY A 254 8.56 16.95 5.90
C GLY A 254 8.64 16.74 7.41
N ASP A 255 8.06 15.65 7.93
CA ASP A 255 8.28 15.23 9.30
C ASP A 255 9.65 14.52 9.45
N LYS A 256 10.08 14.33 10.69
CA LYS A 256 11.33 13.64 11.02
C LYS A 256 11.04 12.16 11.30
N THR A 257 11.99 11.29 10.96
CA THR A 257 11.95 9.89 11.41
C THR A 257 12.03 9.83 12.93
N ILE A 258 11.57 8.73 13.54
CA ILE A 258 11.66 8.54 15.00
C ILE A 258 13.11 8.68 15.47
N ALA A 259 14.05 8.11 14.71
CA ALA A 259 15.48 8.23 14.97
C ALA A 259 15.94 9.70 15.00
N PHE A 260 15.47 10.54 14.08
CA PHE A 260 15.85 11.95 14.03
C PHE A 260 15.11 12.80 15.06
N TRP A 261 13.91 12.40 15.50
CA TRP A 261 13.26 12.97 16.68
C TRP A 261 14.02 12.70 17.97
N LEU A 262 14.57 11.49 18.14
CA LEU A 262 15.30 11.09 19.35
C LEU A 262 16.73 11.63 19.41
N MET A 263 17.45 11.64 18.28
CA MET A 263 18.88 11.94 18.25
C MET A 263 19.23 13.31 17.64
N ASP A 264 18.34 13.87 16.81
CA ASP A 264 18.53 15.12 16.06
C ASP A 264 19.97 15.26 15.50
N LYS A 265 20.65 16.39 15.77
CA LYS A 265 22.03 16.63 15.32
C LYS A 265 23.07 15.66 15.88
N GLY A 266 22.76 14.92 16.95
CA GLY A 266 23.64 13.89 17.51
C GLY A 266 23.91 12.75 16.54
N MET A 267 22.98 12.47 15.62
CA MET A 267 23.12 11.42 14.61
C MET A 267 24.21 11.71 13.56
N ILE A 268 24.49 13.00 13.30
CA ILE A 268 25.40 13.44 12.21
C ILE A 268 26.85 13.61 12.73
N LYS A 269 27.06 13.54 14.05
CA LYS A 269 28.37 13.77 14.69
C LYS A 269 29.20 12.50 14.89
N ILE A 270 28.88 11.41 14.19
CA ILE A 270 29.60 10.13 14.26
C ILE A 270 30.52 10.00 13.06
#